data_AF-A0A842LK16-F1
#
_entry.id   AF-A0A842LK16-F1
#
_cell.length_a   1.000
_cell.length_b   1.000
_cell.length_c   1.000
_cell.angle_alpha   90.00
_cell.angle_beta   90.00
_cell.angle_gamma   90.00
#
_symmetry.space_group_name_H-M   'P 1'
#
loop_
_entity.id
_entity.type
_entity.pdbx_description
1 polymer ?
#
loop_
_entity_poly.entity_id
_entity_poly.type
_entity_poly.pdbx_seq_one_letter_code
_entity_poly.pdbx_strand_id
1 'polypeptide(L)'
;ELNVDDPDDREILINNLGNLTFIHKDINSEIGDTPPIDYLNQYIDYANKHFISTDKNLWKLEQYQTFLDYRIKEIYSTGKEIFTEIFE
;
A
#
# COMPACT_ATOMS: atom_id res chain seq x y z
N GLU A 1 10.31 15.05 -3.75
CA GLU A 1 8.90 15.09 -4.19
C GLU A 1 8.70 14.02 -5.24
N LEU A 2 7.57 13.32 -5.22
CA LEU A 2 7.12 12.49 -6.34
C LEU A 2 6.68 13.44 -7.44
N ASN A 3 7.63 13.86 -8.27
CA ASN A 3 7.30 14.64 -9.44
C ASN A 3 6.93 13.70 -10.57
N VAL A 4 5.63 13.51 -10.80
CA VAL A 4 5.09 12.59 -11.81
C VAL A 4 4.36 13.40 -12.86
N ASP A 5 5.14 14.24 -13.55
CA ASP A 5 4.66 15.04 -14.67
C ASP A 5 4.32 14.17 -15.89
N ASP A 6 4.85 12.95 -15.94
CA ASP A 6 4.56 11.96 -16.97
C ASP A 6 3.25 11.19 -16.67
N PRO A 7 2.27 11.19 -17.60
CA PRO A 7 1.00 10.49 -17.40
C PRO A 7 1.13 8.98 -17.22
N ASP A 8 2.09 8.33 -17.88
CA ASP A 8 2.26 6.87 -17.83
C ASP A 8 2.85 6.46 -16.48
N ASP A 9 3.87 7.19 -16.02
CA ASP A 9 4.44 6.98 -14.67
C ASP A 9 3.36 7.17 -13.58
N ARG A 10 2.46 8.13 -13.77
CA ARG A 10 1.34 8.36 -12.85
C ARG A 10 0.37 7.17 -12.84
N GLU A 11 0.05 6.63 -14.00
CA GLU A 11 -0.82 5.46 -14.10
C GLU A 11 -0.19 4.23 -13.41
N ILE A 12 1.12 4.00 -13.62
CA ILE A 12 1.87 2.92 -12.97
C ILE A 12 1.81 3.04 -11.46
N LEU A 13 2.00 4.26 -10.92
CA LEU A 13 1.97 4.50 -9.48
C LEU A 13 0.58 4.32 -8.89
N ILE A 14 -0.48 4.77 -9.57
CA ILE A 14 -1.87 4.63 -9.11
C ILE A 14 -2.28 3.17 -9.10
N ASN A 15 -1.96 2.42 -10.16
CA ASN A 15 -2.35 1.02 -10.35
C ASN A 15 -1.36 0.02 -9.74
N ASN A 16 -0.37 0.50 -8.98
CA ASN A 16 0.65 -0.35 -8.38
C ASN A 16 0.03 -1.37 -7.40
N LEU A 17 0.49 -2.63 -7.46
CA LEU A 17 0.04 -3.70 -6.55
C LEU A 17 0.18 -3.31 -5.06
N GLY A 18 1.23 -2.56 -4.72
CA GLY A 18 1.45 -2.04 -3.37
C GLY A 18 0.45 -0.96 -2.93
N ASN A 19 -0.23 -0.31 -3.88
CA ASN A 19 -1.25 0.72 -3.60
C ASN A 19 -2.66 0.12 -3.44
N LEU A 20 -2.90 -1.10 -3.93
CA LEU A 20 -4.21 -1.75 -3.81
C LEU A 20 -4.51 -2.10 -2.35
N THR A 21 -5.48 -1.41 -1.74
CA THR A 21 -5.92 -1.71 -0.37
C THR A 21 -7.45 -1.83 -0.36
N PHE A 22 -7.95 -2.95 0.16
CA PHE A 22 -9.38 -3.18 0.31
C PHE A 22 -9.84 -2.68 1.69
N ILE A 23 -9.96 -1.37 1.83
CA ILE A 23 -10.80 -0.82 2.90
C ILE A 23 -12.22 -0.81 2.32
N HIS A 24 -13.21 -1.31 3.06
CA HIS A 24 -14.59 -1.51 2.59
C HIS A 24 -15.08 -0.30 1.76
N LYS A 25 -15.92 -0.50 0.73
CA LYS A 25 -16.34 0.57 -0.20
C LYS A 25 -16.79 1.84 0.54
N ASP A 26 -17.57 1.67 1.60
CA ASP A 26 -18.09 2.77 2.42
C ASP A 26 -16.95 3.54 3.10
N ILE A 27 -15.94 2.84 3.62
CA ILE A 27 -14.76 3.44 4.25
C ILE A 27 -13.90 4.19 3.22
N ASN A 28 -13.69 3.63 2.03
CA ASN A 28 -12.97 4.33 0.96
C ASN A 28 -13.67 5.64 0.57
N SER A 29 -15.01 5.68 0.63
CA SER A 29 -15.77 6.91 0.38
C SER A 29 -15.66 7.95 1.51
N GLU A 30 -15.49 7.50 2.76
CA GLU A 30 -15.34 8.36 3.94
C GLU A 30 -13.94 8.95 4.07
N ILE A 31 -12.90 8.19 3.73
CA ILE A 31 -11.50 8.62 3.80
C ILE A 31 -11.23 9.79 2.84
N GLY A 32 -11.75 9.72 1.61
CA GLY A 32 -11.59 10.79 0.60
C GLY A 32 -10.12 11.16 0.39
N ASP A 33 -9.82 12.46 0.49
CA ASP A 33 -8.46 13.03 0.35
C ASP A 33 -7.68 13.08 1.69
N THR A 34 -8.19 12.44 2.74
CA THR A 34 -7.52 12.40 4.05
C THR A 34 -6.17 11.68 3.93
N PRO A 35 -5.07 12.24 4.44
CA PRO A 35 -3.76 11.59 4.41
C PRO A 35 -3.73 10.22 5.14
N PRO A 36 -2.98 9.22 4.63
CA PRO A 36 -2.88 7.90 5.27
C PRO A 36 -2.46 7.93 6.74
N ILE A 37 -1.60 8.88 7.13
CA ILE A 37 -1.15 9.08 8.50
C ILE A 37 -2.30 9.32 9.49
N ASP A 38 -3.41 9.89 9.02
CA ASP A 38 -4.55 10.31 9.86
C ASP A 38 -5.62 9.22 9.99
N TYR A 39 -5.73 8.31 9.03
CA TYR A 39 -6.77 7.27 9.03
C TYR A 39 -6.26 5.84 9.22
N LEU A 40 -5.05 5.47 8.74
CA LEU A 40 -4.62 4.06 8.73
C LEU A 40 -4.56 3.44 10.13
N ASN A 41 -4.20 4.23 11.14
CA ASN A 41 -4.16 3.76 12.53
C ASN A 41 -5.53 3.30 13.03
N GLN A 42 -6.62 3.88 12.53
CA GLN A 42 -7.99 3.52 12.91
C GLN A 42 -8.38 2.14 12.36
N TYR A 43 -7.68 1.68 11.32
CA TYR A 43 -7.92 0.42 10.62
C TYR A 43 -6.74 -0.54 10.73
N ILE A 44 -5.93 -0.45 11.79
CA ILE A 44 -4.65 -1.18 11.90
C ILE A 44 -4.80 -2.70 11.72
N ASP A 45 -5.89 -3.29 12.22
CA ASP A 45 -6.17 -4.72 12.08
C ASP A 45 -6.42 -5.13 10.62
N TYR A 46 -7.03 -4.25 9.83
CA TYR A 46 -7.21 -4.45 8.39
C TYR A 46 -5.92 -4.17 7.64
N ALA A 47 -5.20 -3.10 8.02
CA ALA A 47 -3.92 -2.73 7.43
C ALA A 47 -2.92 -3.90 7.51
N ASN A 48 -2.82 -4.55 8.67
CA ASN A 48 -1.96 -5.72 8.88
C ASN A 48 -2.32 -6.89 7.94
N LYS A 49 -3.62 -7.16 7.73
CA LYS A 49 -4.09 -8.21 6.80
C LYS A 49 -3.76 -7.91 5.33
N HIS A 50 -3.50 -6.64 5.01
CA HIS A 50 -3.12 -6.16 3.69
C HIS A 50 -1.61 -5.91 3.54
N PHE A 51 -0.78 -6.43 4.46
CA PHE A 51 0.67 -6.26 4.45
C PHE A 51 1.12 -4.79 4.50
N ILE A 52 0.30 -3.91 5.07
CA ILE A 52 0.66 -2.51 5.31
C ILE A 52 1.58 -2.44 6.53
N SER A 53 2.70 -1.72 6.42
CA SER A 53 3.63 -1.54 7.53
C SER A 53 2.95 -0.86 8.72
N THR A 54 3.31 -1.26 9.93
CA THR A 54 2.93 -0.56 11.16
C THR A 54 3.83 0.64 11.46
N ASP A 55 4.93 0.83 10.72
CA ASP A 55 5.76 2.03 10.81
C ASP A 55 5.06 3.21 10.13
N LYS A 56 4.56 4.12 10.97
CA LYS A 56 3.85 5.33 10.55
C LYS A 56 4.68 6.26 9.66
N ASN A 57 6.02 6.17 9.67
CA ASN A 57 6.83 6.97 8.77
C ASN A 57 6.57 6.59 7.31
N LEU A 58 6.31 5.31 7.02
CA LEU A 58 5.98 4.85 5.67
C LEU A 58 4.61 5.32 5.18
N TRP A 59 3.78 5.91 6.04
CA TRP A 59 2.45 6.41 5.66
C TRP A 59 2.49 7.87 5.17
N LYS A 60 3.66 8.51 5.21
CA LYS A 60 3.84 9.89 4.77
C LYS A 60 3.98 9.93 3.24
N LEU A 61 3.46 10.99 2.61
CA LEU A 61 3.45 11.13 1.15
C LEU A 61 4.86 11.08 0.55
N GLU A 62 5.85 11.66 1.23
CA GLU A 62 7.25 11.61 0.82
C GLU A 62 7.88 10.20 0.86
N GLN A 63 7.23 9.26 1.54
CA GLN A 63 7.65 7.85 1.62
C GLN A 63 6.84 6.94 0.69
N TYR A 64 5.96 7.46 -0.17
CA TYR A 64 5.06 6.63 -0.97
C TYR A 64 5.77 5.56 -1.82
N GLN A 65 6.88 5.89 -2.48
CA GLN A 65 7.64 4.88 -3.23
C GLN A 65 8.20 3.79 -2.31
N THR A 66 8.74 4.18 -1.16
CA THR A 66 9.25 3.25 -0.15
C THR A 66 8.13 2.37 0.41
N PHE A 67 6.93 2.92 0.58
CA PHE A 67 5.73 2.19 0.97
C PHE A 67 5.35 1.13 -0.07
N LEU A 68 5.33 1.47 -1.36
CA LEU A 68 5.04 0.52 -2.44
C LEU A 68 6.06 -0.62 -2.46
N ASP A 69 7.36 -0.30 -2.38
CA ASP A 69 8.43 -1.28 -2.40
C ASP A 69 8.36 -2.23 -1.19
N TYR A 70 8.07 -1.69 0.00
CA TYR A 70 7.85 -2.48 1.21
C TYR A 70 6.68 -3.45 1.02
N ARG A 71 5.52 -2.91 0.61
CA ARG A 71 4.28 -3.66 0.37
C ARG A 71 4.50 -4.83 -0.60
N ILE A 72 5.16 -4.58 -1.74
CA ILE A 72 5.41 -5.61 -2.75
C ILE A 72 6.32 -6.71 -2.18
N LYS A 73 7.36 -6.35 -1.43
CA LYS A 73 8.27 -7.32 -0.81
C LYS A 73 7.58 -8.20 0.23
N GLU A 74 6.69 -7.64 1.05
CA GLU A 74 5.92 -8.41 2.04
C GLU A 74 4.94 -9.37 1.37
N ILE A 75 4.22 -8.91 0.34
CA ILE A 75 3.32 -9.75 -0.46
C ILE A 75 4.10 -10.89 -1.13
N TYR A 76 5.24 -10.59 -1.76
CA TYR A 76 6.07 -11.58 -2.41
C TYR A 76 6.64 -12.61 -1.43
N SER A 77 7.22 -12.14 -0.33
CA SER A 77 7.84 -13.02 0.69
C SER A 77 6.79 -13.95 1.29
N THR A 78 5.64 -13.41 1.69
CA THR A 78 4.54 -14.21 2.23
C THR A 78 3.98 -15.19 1.19
N GLY A 79 3.79 -14.73 -0.05
CA GLY A 79 3.32 -15.59 -1.14
C GLY A 79 4.27 -16.75 -1.41
N LYS A 80 5.59 -16.49 -1.38
CA LYS A 80 6.62 -17.51 -1.55
C LYS A 80 6.63 -18.53 -0.41
N GLU A 81 6.42 -18.08 0.82
CA GLU A 81 6.35 -18.95 2.01
C GLU A 81 5.10 -19.82 2.01
N ILE A 82 3.95 -19.28 1.58
CA ILE A 82 2.66 -20.00 1.60
C ILE A 82 2.54 -20.94 0.40
N PHE A 83 2.96 -20.50 -0.79
CA PHE A 83 2.76 -21.22 -2.05
C PHE A 83 4.08 -21.75 -2.59
N THR A 84 4.82 -22.49 -1.76
CA THR A 84 6.16 -22.99 -2.10
C THR A 84 6.21 -23.74 -3.43
N GLU A 85 5.16 -24.53 -3.73
CA GLU A 85 5.04 -25.32 -4.97
C GLU A 85 5.06 -24.50 -6.27
N ILE A 86 4.72 -23.20 -6.22
CA ILE A 86 4.77 -22.31 -7.39
C ILE A 86 6.21 -21.84 -7.67
N PHE A 87 7.07 -21.88 -6.65
CA PHE A 87 8.43 -21.32 -6.69
C PHE A 87 9.53 -22.38 -6.69
N GLU A 88 9.18 -23.67 -6.76
CA GLU A 88 10.11 -24.79 -6.98
C GLU A 88 10.64 -24.84 -8.41
#